data_AF-A0A8J2PRD7-F1
#
_entry.id   AF-A0A8J2PRD7-F1
#
_cell.length_a   1.000
_cell.length_b   1.000
_cell.length_c   1.000
_cell.angle_alpha   90.00
_cell.angle_beta   90.00
_cell.angle_gamma   90.00
#
_symmetry.space_group_name_H-M   'P 1'
#
loop_
_entity.id
_entity.type
_entity.pdbx_description
1 polymer ?
#
loop_
_entity_poly.entity_id
_entity_poly.type
_entity_poly.pdbx_seq_one_letter_code
_entity_poly.pdbx_strand_id
1 'polypeptide(L)'
;MTYQNKREGFGYDRGKGNPQKSCCWCFCWCRWCSGRGSKENPNMGNQGIRQHVEMSSKTGVFHMSKAKLHEFPPDLAKIVDVLRSIDMSENKIAEIPINVGAFVNLKHLCLNRNHIEAIPDQIGSLSKLESLSLAGNRIRTIPVAIQKLKKLKDVNLSENQISNFPLVFCGLTNMVVLNLASNKIQEIPDGVGALQVIELILNQNQ
;
A
#
# COMPACT_ATOMS: atom_id res chain seq x y z
N MET A 1 60.61 -13.97 -13.30
CA MET A 1 59.37 -13.86 -12.51
C MET A 1 58.24 -14.43 -13.35
N THR A 2 57.96 -15.72 -13.18
CA THR A 2 56.85 -16.42 -13.82
C THR A 2 56.42 -17.53 -12.87
N TYR A 3 55.13 -17.63 -12.59
CA TYR A 3 54.54 -18.87 -12.08
C TYR A 3 53.11 -19.00 -12.63
N GLN A 4 52.89 -20.08 -13.37
CA GLN A 4 51.58 -20.68 -13.67
C GLN A 4 51.29 -21.80 -12.66
N ASN A 5 49.99 -22.06 -12.42
CA ASN A 5 49.30 -23.29 -11.96
C ASN A 5 48.30 -22.97 -10.83
N LYS A 6 47.22 -23.69 -10.58
CA LYS A 6 46.30 -24.61 -11.28
C LYS A 6 45.10 -24.77 -10.32
N ARG A 7 43.94 -25.11 -10.89
CA ARG A 7 42.70 -25.63 -10.28
C ARG A 7 42.84 -26.29 -8.89
N GLU A 8 41.91 -25.99 -7.98
CA GLU A 8 41.06 -26.95 -7.25
C GLU A 8 39.73 -26.26 -6.89
N GLY A 9 38.62 -26.99 -6.94
CA GLY A 9 37.28 -26.48 -6.62
C GLY A 9 36.77 -27.04 -5.30
N PHE A 10 35.90 -26.28 -4.61
CA PHE A 10 34.97 -26.79 -3.59
C PHE A 10 33.74 -25.85 -3.54
N GLY A 11 32.56 -26.46 -3.40
CA GLY A 11 31.26 -25.76 -3.30
C GLY A 11 30.92 -25.27 -1.89
N TYR A 12 29.61 -24.99 -1.69
CA TYR A 12 28.89 -24.40 -0.53
C TYR A 12 28.78 -22.86 -0.57
N ASP A 13 27.67 -22.20 -0.22
CA ASP A 13 26.27 -22.56 0.05
C ASP A 13 25.47 -21.23 0.06
N ARG A 14 24.15 -21.35 0.15
CA ARG A 14 23.15 -20.30 0.39
C ARG A 14 23.59 -19.21 1.39
N GLY A 15 23.38 -17.95 1.04
CA GLY A 15 23.51 -16.88 2.02
C GLY A 15 23.23 -15.46 1.52
N LYS A 16 21.96 -15.04 1.63
CA LYS A 16 21.53 -13.64 1.86
C LYS A 16 21.86 -12.61 0.77
N GLY A 17 21.00 -12.58 -0.25
CA GLY A 17 20.74 -11.35 -1.00
C GLY A 17 20.05 -10.33 -0.09
N ASN A 18 20.68 -9.17 0.05
CA ASN A 18 20.26 -8.03 0.85
C ASN A 18 18.90 -7.45 0.38
N PRO A 19 17.83 -7.46 1.20
CA PRO A 19 16.60 -6.76 0.86
C PRO A 19 16.35 -5.54 1.78
N GLN A 20 15.82 -4.49 1.15
CA GLN A 20 14.97 -3.46 1.75
C GLN A 20 15.65 -2.39 2.63
N LYS A 21 16.03 -1.29 1.97
CA LYS A 21 15.93 0.06 2.52
C LYS A 21 14.89 0.84 1.70
N SER A 22 13.62 0.62 1.99
CA SER A 22 12.52 1.56 1.67
C SER A 22 11.25 1.09 2.37
N CYS A 23 10.55 2.04 3.01
CA CYS A 23 9.37 1.85 3.87
C CYS A 23 9.62 1.26 5.27
N CYS A 24 10.35 1.99 6.12
CA CYS A 24 10.04 1.96 7.55
C CYS A 24 8.64 2.55 7.74
N TRP A 25 7.68 1.76 8.21
CA TRP A 25 6.46 2.08 9.02
C TRP A 25 5.41 0.96 8.91
N CYS A 26 5.84 -0.30 8.74
CA CYS A 26 5.00 -1.48 8.89
C CYS A 26 5.50 -2.35 10.07
N PHE A 27 5.56 -1.77 11.28
CA PHE A 27 5.82 -2.50 12.52
C PHE A 27 4.67 -2.24 13.49
N CYS A 28 3.68 -3.15 13.49
CA CYS A 28 2.89 -3.54 14.67
C CYS A 28 1.79 -4.56 14.30
N TRP A 29 2.15 -5.83 14.00
CA TRP A 29 1.32 -7.00 14.38
C TRP A 29 2.00 -8.38 14.23
N CYS A 30 3.30 -8.53 14.49
CA CYS A 30 3.96 -9.85 14.38
C CYS A 30 3.89 -10.69 15.68
N ARG A 31 2.70 -10.82 16.30
CA ARG A 31 2.54 -11.65 17.52
C ARG A 31 1.40 -12.66 17.51
N TRP A 32 0.76 -12.91 16.37
CA TRP A 32 -0.24 -13.99 16.26
C TRP A 32 -0.04 -14.96 15.08
N CYS A 33 0.82 -14.65 14.09
CA CYS A 33 1.15 -15.60 13.00
C CYS A 33 2.34 -16.52 13.30
N SER A 34 3.03 -16.37 14.43
CA SER A 34 4.14 -17.25 14.82
C SER A 34 3.63 -18.43 15.65
N GLY A 35 2.84 -19.30 15.05
CA GLY A 35 2.30 -20.46 15.77
C GLY A 35 1.56 -21.45 14.88
N ARG A 36 2.30 -22.46 14.40
CA ARG A 36 1.87 -23.70 13.72
C ARG A 36 1.58 -23.58 12.24
N GLY A 37 2.56 -24.04 11.45
CA GLY A 37 2.25 -24.65 10.17
C GLY A 37 1.36 -25.87 10.39
N SER A 38 0.15 -25.85 9.85
CA SER A 38 -0.65 -27.03 9.56
C SER A 38 -1.88 -26.64 8.74
N LYS A 39 -1.83 -26.98 7.46
CA LYS A 39 -2.94 -27.24 6.52
C LYS A 39 -3.94 -26.11 6.31
N GLU A 40 -3.84 -25.54 5.11
CA GLU A 40 -4.85 -24.70 4.46
C GLU A 40 -6.24 -25.34 4.57
N ASN A 41 -7.18 -24.61 5.14
CA ASN A 41 -8.59 -24.94 5.05
C ASN A 41 -9.23 -23.98 4.03
N PRO A 42 -9.71 -24.46 2.86
CA PRO A 42 -10.39 -23.64 1.87
C PRO A 42 -11.71 -23.02 2.37
N ASN A 43 -12.16 -23.39 3.58
CA ASN A 43 -13.40 -22.93 4.20
C ASN A 43 -13.24 -21.79 5.23
N MET A 44 -12.17 -20.98 5.15
CA MET A 44 -12.05 -19.68 5.84
C MET A 44 -13.07 -18.62 5.35
N GLY A 45 -14.04 -19.01 4.51
CA GLY A 45 -14.74 -18.14 3.58
C GLY A 45 -15.76 -17.15 4.14
N ASN A 46 -16.05 -17.12 5.45
CA ASN A 46 -16.91 -16.09 6.05
C ASN A 46 -16.74 -15.96 7.58
N GLN A 47 -16.50 -17.07 8.28
CA GLN A 47 -16.36 -17.05 9.74
C GLN A 47 -15.05 -16.38 10.19
N GLY A 48 -13.97 -16.55 9.43
CA GLY A 48 -12.68 -15.88 9.69
C GLY A 48 -12.74 -14.36 9.49
N ILE A 49 -13.52 -13.90 8.51
CA ILE A 49 -13.74 -12.46 8.26
C ILE A 49 -14.52 -11.84 9.41
N ARG A 50 -15.62 -12.46 9.84
CA ARG A 50 -16.43 -11.96 10.96
C ARG A 50 -15.63 -11.83 12.26
N GLN A 51 -14.80 -12.82 12.58
CA GLN A 51 -13.92 -12.78 13.74
C GLN A 51 -12.87 -11.65 13.65
N HIS A 52 -12.30 -11.43 12.46
CA HIS A 52 -11.38 -10.31 12.25
C HIS A 52 -12.10 -8.97 12.42
N VAL A 53 -13.30 -8.81 11.86
CA VAL A 53 -14.10 -7.58 12.03
C VAL A 53 -14.41 -7.34 13.50
N GLU A 54 -14.80 -8.37 14.26
CA GLU A 54 -15.06 -8.23 15.69
C GLU A 54 -13.81 -7.81 16.48
N MET A 55 -12.66 -8.41 16.19
CA MET A 55 -11.39 -7.99 16.80
C MET A 55 -11.02 -6.56 16.44
N SER A 56 -11.18 -6.19 15.17
CA SER A 56 -10.92 -4.85 14.65
C SER A 56 -11.84 -3.78 15.23
N SER A 57 -13.05 -4.16 15.66
CA SER A 57 -13.96 -3.26 16.37
C SER A 57 -13.37 -2.75 17.70
N LYS A 58 -12.50 -3.56 18.33
CA LYS A 58 -11.85 -3.24 19.62
C LYS A 58 -10.52 -2.52 19.42
N THR A 59 -9.76 -2.87 18.39
CA THR A 59 -8.42 -2.33 18.16
C THR A 59 -8.39 -1.09 17.26
N GLY A 60 -9.43 -0.90 16.44
CA GLY A 60 -9.42 0.09 15.37
C GLY A 60 -8.46 -0.25 14.23
N VAL A 61 -7.95 -1.48 14.17
CA VAL A 61 -7.02 -1.95 13.14
C VAL A 61 -7.61 -3.18 12.46
N PHE A 62 -7.83 -3.07 11.15
CA PHE A 62 -8.22 -4.19 10.31
C PHE A 62 -7.03 -4.64 9.47
N HIS A 63 -6.60 -5.88 9.69
CA HIS A 63 -5.52 -6.49 8.92
C HIS A 63 -6.01 -7.81 8.35
N MET A 64 -6.03 -7.91 7.02
CA MET A 64 -6.44 -9.11 6.29
C MET A 64 -5.67 -9.21 4.98
N SER A 65 -4.34 -9.29 5.09
CA SER A 65 -3.46 -9.51 3.94
C SER A 65 -3.49 -10.96 3.47
N LYS A 66 -3.27 -11.22 2.17
CA LYS A 66 -3.15 -12.58 1.59
C LYS A 66 -4.38 -13.48 1.81
N ALA A 67 -5.55 -12.89 1.98
CA ALA A 67 -6.80 -13.60 2.26
C ALA A 67 -7.60 -13.97 1.01
N LYS A 68 -7.06 -13.69 -0.20
CA LYS A 68 -7.73 -13.91 -1.49
C LYS A 68 -9.07 -13.14 -1.61
N LEU A 69 -9.19 -12.00 -0.91
CA LEU A 69 -10.38 -11.16 -0.99
C LEU A 69 -10.55 -10.59 -2.39
N HIS A 70 -11.76 -10.63 -2.92
CA HIS A 70 -12.11 -10.03 -4.21
C HIS A 70 -12.71 -8.63 -4.08
N GLU A 71 -13.18 -8.29 -2.89
CA GLU A 71 -13.83 -7.02 -2.56
C GLU A 71 -13.59 -6.66 -1.09
N PHE A 72 -13.95 -5.43 -0.72
CA PHE A 72 -13.98 -5.01 0.67
C PHE A 72 -15.09 -5.77 1.42
N PRO A 73 -14.81 -6.38 2.58
CA PRO A 73 -15.84 -7.06 3.35
C PRO A 73 -16.98 -6.10 3.73
N PRO A 74 -18.25 -6.39 3.37
CA PRO A 74 -19.38 -5.52 3.68
C PRO A 74 -19.54 -5.25 5.19
N ASP A 75 -19.13 -6.20 6.02
CA ASP A 75 -19.17 -6.08 7.49
C ASP A 75 -18.27 -4.96 8.04
N LEU A 76 -17.28 -4.45 7.27
CA LEU A 76 -16.50 -3.28 7.67
C LEU A 76 -17.37 -2.02 7.81
N ALA A 77 -18.51 -1.96 7.12
CA ALA A 77 -19.47 -0.87 7.24
C ALA A 77 -19.99 -0.69 8.68
N LYS A 78 -19.97 -1.76 9.49
CA LYS A 78 -20.44 -1.75 10.89
C LYS A 78 -19.43 -1.14 11.87
N ILE A 79 -18.17 -0.99 11.46
CA ILE A 79 -17.06 -0.56 12.32
C ILE A 79 -16.30 0.63 11.73
N VAL A 80 -16.91 1.38 10.80
CA VAL A 80 -16.30 2.54 10.13
C VAL A 80 -15.83 3.60 11.11
N ASP A 81 -16.55 3.78 12.21
CA ASP A 81 -16.28 4.83 13.21
C ASP A 81 -15.07 4.54 14.08
N VAL A 82 -14.67 3.28 14.22
CA VAL A 82 -13.54 2.89 15.11
C VAL A 82 -12.25 2.66 14.34
N LEU A 83 -12.33 2.40 13.03
CA LEU A 83 -11.16 2.06 12.22
C LEU A 83 -10.25 3.26 12.01
N ARG A 84 -8.97 3.04 12.33
CA ARG A 84 -7.85 3.97 12.18
C ARG A 84 -6.81 3.44 11.19
N SER A 85 -6.73 2.13 11.02
CA SER A 85 -5.81 1.49 10.10
C SER A 85 -6.48 0.32 9.39
N ILE A 86 -6.35 0.27 8.07
CA ILE A 86 -6.82 -0.83 7.22
C ILE A 86 -5.65 -1.31 6.37
N ASP A 87 -5.37 -2.60 6.44
CA ASP A 87 -4.43 -3.30 5.57
C ASP A 87 -5.12 -4.53 4.95
N MET A 88 -5.31 -4.48 3.64
CA MET A 88 -5.81 -5.58 2.82
C MET A 88 -4.87 -5.83 1.64
N SER A 89 -3.57 -5.70 1.88
CA SER A 89 -2.54 -5.95 0.87
C SER A 89 -2.51 -7.41 0.39
N GLU A 90 -2.01 -7.63 -0.83
CA GLU A 90 -1.84 -8.97 -1.43
C GLU A 90 -3.16 -9.76 -1.54
N ASN A 91 -4.24 -9.08 -1.93
CA ASN A 91 -5.54 -9.67 -2.24
C ASN A 91 -5.84 -9.55 -3.75
N LYS A 92 -7.11 -9.75 -4.13
CA LYS A 92 -7.61 -9.67 -5.52
C LYS A 92 -8.68 -8.59 -5.66
N ILE A 93 -8.60 -7.54 -4.84
CA ILE A 93 -9.59 -6.45 -4.83
C ILE A 93 -9.47 -5.66 -6.12
N ALA A 94 -10.56 -5.60 -6.89
CA ALA A 94 -10.60 -4.88 -8.16
C ALA A 94 -10.98 -3.39 -8.01
N GLU A 95 -11.74 -3.06 -6.96
CA GLU A 95 -12.29 -1.71 -6.78
C GLU A 95 -12.26 -1.29 -5.31
N ILE A 96 -11.99 0.00 -5.09
CA ILE A 96 -12.21 0.64 -3.80
C ILE A 96 -13.68 1.10 -3.80
N PRO A 97 -14.52 0.64 -2.87
CA PRO A 97 -15.94 0.96 -2.90
C PRO A 97 -16.20 2.43 -2.56
N ILE A 98 -17.31 2.98 -3.07
CA ILE A 98 -17.70 4.38 -2.85
C ILE A 98 -17.87 4.72 -1.36
N ASN A 99 -18.25 3.74 -0.56
CA ASN A 99 -18.42 3.89 0.89
C ASN A 99 -17.07 3.98 1.64
N VAL A 100 -15.92 3.93 0.96
CA VAL A 100 -14.61 4.23 1.58
C VAL A 100 -14.60 5.61 2.26
N GLY A 101 -15.42 6.56 1.78
CA GLY A 101 -15.54 7.87 2.41
C GLY A 101 -16.14 7.84 3.83
N ALA A 102 -16.75 6.73 4.26
CA ALA A 102 -17.33 6.58 5.59
C ALA A 102 -16.28 6.35 6.69
N PHE A 103 -15.06 5.91 6.35
CA PHE A 103 -13.99 5.67 7.34
C PHE A 103 -13.33 6.98 7.81
N VAL A 104 -14.12 7.91 8.35
CA VAL A 104 -13.70 9.29 8.71
C VAL A 104 -12.57 9.37 9.74
N ASN A 105 -12.34 8.28 10.47
CA ASN A 105 -11.27 8.15 11.47
C ASN A 105 -10.00 7.47 10.94
N LEU A 106 -9.99 7.04 9.68
CA LEU A 106 -8.89 6.32 9.06
C LEU A 106 -7.65 7.21 8.93
N LYS A 107 -6.52 6.70 9.39
CA LYS A 107 -5.19 7.30 9.29
C LYS A 107 -4.28 6.58 8.31
N HIS A 108 -4.44 5.26 8.19
CA HIS A 108 -3.60 4.43 7.34
C HIS A 108 -4.46 3.52 6.46
N LEU A 109 -4.23 3.56 5.15
CA LEU A 109 -4.87 2.69 4.18
C LEU A 109 -3.80 2.00 3.32
N CYS A 110 -3.71 0.68 3.43
CA CYS A 110 -2.80 -0.15 2.65
C CYS A 110 -3.59 -1.17 1.82
N LEU A 111 -3.54 -1.03 0.50
CA LEU A 111 -4.15 -1.94 -0.47
C LEU A 111 -3.12 -2.37 -1.54
N ASN A 112 -1.85 -2.48 -1.13
CA ASN A 112 -0.78 -2.87 -2.04
C ASN A 112 -1.05 -4.23 -2.68
N ARG A 113 -0.59 -4.44 -3.91
CA ARG A 113 -0.66 -5.72 -4.64
C ARG A 113 -2.09 -6.26 -4.73
N ASN A 114 -2.98 -5.44 -5.28
CA ASN A 114 -4.36 -5.79 -5.61
C ASN A 114 -4.58 -5.61 -7.13
N HIS A 115 -5.82 -5.48 -7.57
CA HIS A 115 -6.20 -5.27 -8.96
C HIS A 115 -6.93 -3.94 -9.16
N ILE A 116 -6.67 -2.95 -8.30
CA ILE A 116 -7.38 -1.67 -8.29
C ILE A 116 -7.05 -0.86 -9.54
N GLU A 117 -8.06 -0.46 -10.30
CA GLU A 117 -7.88 0.33 -11.53
C GLU A 117 -8.12 1.83 -11.32
N ALA A 118 -8.94 2.19 -10.33
CA ALA A 118 -9.31 3.58 -10.04
C ALA A 118 -9.42 3.82 -8.53
N ILE A 119 -9.13 5.06 -8.13
CA ILE A 119 -9.38 5.57 -6.79
C ILE A 119 -10.66 6.42 -6.86
N PRO A 120 -11.70 6.13 -6.07
CA PRO A 120 -12.95 6.91 -6.07
C PRO A 120 -12.74 8.29 -5.46
N ASP A 121 -13.52 9.28 -5.90
CA ASP A 121 -13.47 10.65 -5.35
C ASP A 121 -13.77 10.70 -3.84
N GLN A 122 -14.53 9.73 -3.33
CA GLN A 122 -14.87 9.59 -1.91
C GLN A 122 -13.63 9.33 -1.04
N ILE A 123 -12.48 8.99 -1.63
CA ILE A 123 -11.21 8.99 -0.90
C ILE A 123 -10.94 10.34 -0.23
N GLY A 124 -11.37 11.45 -0.83
CA GLY A 124 -11.18 12.80 -0.31
C GLY A 124 -11.94 13.09 0.98
N SER A 125 -12.88 12.23 1.39
CA SER A 125 -13.59 12.34 2.68
C SER A 125 -12.76 11.86 3.87
N LEU A 126 -11.64 11.15 3.63
CA LEU A 126 -10.74 10.63 4.66
C LEU A 126 -9.85 11.73 5.26
N SER A 127 -10.45 12.76 5.86
CA SER A 127 -9.77 13.96 6.35
C SER A 127 -8.64 13.71 7.37
N LYS A 128 -8.60 12.53 7.99
CA LYS A 128 -7.56 12.10 8.94
C LYS A 128 -6.48 11.21 8.33
N LEU A 129 -6.55 10.90 7.04
CA LEU A 129 -5.59 10.02 6.38
C LEU A 129 -4.19 10.64 6.40
N GLU A 130 -3.24 9.90 6.94
CA GLU A 130 -1.83 10.26 7.05
C GLU A 130 -0.98 9.42 6.07
N SER A 131 -1.39 8.19 5.77
CA SER A 131 -0.67 7.30 4.86
C SER A 131 -1.60 6.57 3.90
N LEU A 132 -1.26 6.60 2.60
CA LEU A 132 -1.96 5.90 1.52
C LEU A 132 -0.97 5.04 0.74
N SER A 133 -1.17 3.73 0.77
CA SER A 133 -0.35 2.75 0.05
C SER A 133 -1.21 1.95 -0.93
N LEU A 134 -0.95 2.14 -2.22
CA LEU A 134 -1.65 1.51 -3.35
C LEU A 134 -0.64 0.92 -4.36
N ALA A 135 0.56 0.58 -3.92
CA ALA A 135 1.62 0.07 -4.77
C ALA A 135 1.26 -1.28 -5.40
N GLY A 136 1.67 -1.54 -6.64
CA GLY A 136 1.40 -2.82 -7.32
C GLY A 136 -0.07 -3.02 -7.68
N ASN A 137 -0.72 -1.96 -8.18
CA ASN A 137 -2.10 -1.99 -8.68
C ASN A 137 -2.11 -1.64 -10.18
N ARG A 138 -3.28 -1.29 -10.73
CA ARG A 138 -3.49 -0.95 -12.14
C ARG A 138 -3.97 0.49 -12.31
N ILE A 139 -3.66 1.36 -11.35
CA ILE A 139 -4.17 2.73 -11.29
C ILE A 139 -3.58 3.55 -12.42
N ARG A 140 -4.44 4.26 -13.16
CA ARG A 140 -4.04 5.12 -14.28
C ARG A 140 -4.12 6.61 -13.96
N THR A 141 -5.09 6.99 -13.14
CA THR A 141 -5.40 8.38 -12.82
C THR A 141 -5.62 8.55 -11.32
N ILE A 142 -5.22 9.71 -10.80
CA ILE A 142 -5.44 10.09 -9.41
C ILE A 142 -6.57 11.12 -9.36
N PRO A 143 -7.63 10.92 -8.55
CA PRO A 143 -8.75 11.83 -8.47
C PRO A 143 -8.33 13.17 -7.86
N VAL A 144 -8.94 14.27 -8.33
CA VAL A 144 -8.71 15.62 -7.76
C VAL A 144 -9.05 15.68 -6.28
N ALA A 145 -9.95 14.82 -5.81
CA ALA A 145 -10.36 14.73 -4.42
C ALA A 145 -9.22 14.44 -3.43
N ILE A 146 -8.08 13.87 -3.88
CA ILE A 146 -6.87 13.70 -3.05
C ILE A 146 -6.38 15.03 -2.46
N GLN A 147 -6.61 16.16 -3.13
CA GLN A 147 -6.24 17.49 -2.62
C GLN A 147 -6.91 17.85 -1.28
N LYS A 148 -8.02 17.18 -0.92
CA LYS A 148 -8.72 17.37 0.36
C LYS A 148 -8.00 16.70 1.54
N LEU A 149 -7.07 15.78 1.28
CA LEU A 149 -6.36 15.00 2.29
C LEU A 149 -5.21 15.80 2.91
N LYS A 150 -5.53 16.88 3.62
CA LYS A 150 -4.54 17.83 4.15
C LYS A 150 -3.57 17.24 5.19
N LYS A 151 -3.86 16.06 5.74
CA LYS A 151 -2.99 15.37 6.71
C LYS A 151 -2.10 14.30 6.09
N LEU A 152 -2.19 14.08 4.77
CA LEU A 152 -1.44 13.05 4.07
C LEU A 152 0.06 13.38 4.11
N LYS A 153 0.84 12.41 4.57
CA LYS A 153 2.30 12.48 4.73
C LYS A 153 3.01 11.54 3.76
N ASP A 154 2.52 10.31 3.68
CA ASP A 154 3.18 9.24 2.95
C ASP A 154 2.26 8.68 1.87
N VAL A 155 2.67 8.79 0.62
CA VAL A 155 1.92 8.26 -0.53
C VAL A 155 2.81 7.30 -1.31
N ASN A 156 2.36 6.05 -1.42
CA ASN A 156 3.00 5.07 -2.28
C ASN A 156 2.05 4.61 -3.39
N LEU A 157 2.39 5.00 -4.62
CA LEU A 157 1.71 4.67 -5.86
C LEU A 157 2.65 3.93 -6.83
N SER A 158 3.75 3.35 -6.33
CA SER A 158 4.70 2.64 -7.19
C SER A 158 4.07 1.43 -7.88
N GLU A 159 4.67 0.97 -8.98
CA GLU A 159 4.19 -0.22 -9.70
C GLU A 159 2.71 -0.10 -10.11
N ASN A 160 2.35 1.01 -10.75
CA ASN A 160 1.02 1.28 -11.30
C ASN A 160 1.12 1.65 -12.79
N GLN A 161 0.05 2.19 -13.38
CA GLN A 161 -0.04 2.55 -14.80
C GLN A 161 -0.23 4.06 -15.00
N ILE A 162 0.29 4.89 -14.08
CA ILE A 162 0.13 6.35 -14.11
C ILE A 162 1.00 6.91 -15.23
N SER A 163 0.38 7.55 -16.22
CA SER A 163 1.10 8.12 -17.37
C SER A 163 1.46 9.59 -17.23
N ASN A 164 0.69 10.35 -16.44
CA ASN A 164 0.91 11.77 -16.24
C ASN A 164 1.32 12.04 -14.80
N PHE A 165 2.26 12.97 -14.60
CA PHE A 165 2.63 13.38 -13.25
C PHE A 165 1.42 13.98 -12.51
N PRO A 166 1.04 13.44 -11.33
CA PRO A 166 -0.14 13.87 -10.61
C PRO A 166 0.08 15.20 -9.85
N LEU A 167 -0.13 16.33 -10.53
CA LEU A 167 -0.06 17.69 -9.95
C LEU A 167 -1.00 17.91 -8.75
N VAL A 168 -1.97 17.02 -8.54
CA VAL A 168 -2.85 17.06 -7.37
C VAL A 168 -2.09 17.03 -6.03
N PHE A 169 -0.89 16.44 -6.00
CA PHE A 169 -0.07 16.39 -4.78
C PHE A 169 0.65 17.72 -4.47
N CYS A 170 0.81 18.62 -5.44
CA CYS A 170 1.45 19.92 -5.24
C CYS A 170 0.69 20.82 -4.24
N GLY A 171 -0.62 20.57 -4.03
CA GLY A 171 -1.44 21.30 -3.06
C GLY A 171 -1.42 20.73 -1.63
N LEU A 172 -0.59 19.72 -1.36
CA LEU A 172 -0.48 19.05 -0.06
C LEU A 172 0.84 19.44 0.63
N THR A 173 0.73 20.29 1.64
CA THR A 173 1.88 20.89 2.35
C THR A 173 2.48 20.00 3.43
N ASN A 174 1.77 18.95 3.85
CA ASN A 174 2.23 18.05 4.92
C ASN A 174 2.86 16.76 4.38
N MET A 175 2.98 16.62 3.06
CA MET A 175 3.57 15.43 2.46
C MET A 175 5.08 15.37 2.68
N VAL A 176 5.55 14.20 3.07
CA VAL A 176 6.96 13.89 3.32
C VAL A 176 7.51 13.05 2.18
N VAL A 177 6.79 12.00 1.79
CA VAL A 177 7.23 11.03 0.77
C VAL A 177 6.15 10.86 -0.29
N LEU A 178 6.55 11.00 -1.56
CA LEU A 178 5.76 10.62 -2.73
C LEU A 178 6.53 9.59 -3.56
N ASN A 179 6.04 8.35 -3.56
CA ASN A 179 6.60 7.30 -4.39
C ASN A 179 5.73 7.02 -5.62
N LEU A 180 6.28 7.32 -6.79
CA LEU A 180 5.71 7.10 -8.12
C LEU A 180 6.63 6.22 -8.99
N ALA A 181 7.53 5.45 -8.37
CA ALA A 181 8.43 4.55 -9.09
C ALA A 181 7.68 3.51 -9.91
N SER A 182 8.28 3.01 -10.99
CA SER A 182 7.72 1.92 -11.79
C SER A 182 6.31 2.22 -12.32
N ASN A 183 6.11 3.44 -12.85
CA ASN A 183 4.90 3.89 -13.52
C ASN A 183 5.21 4.18 -15.02
N LYS A 184 4.38 4.97 -15.69
CA LYS A 184 4.50 5.34 -17.12
C LYS A 184 4.70 6.84 -17.31
N ILE A 185 5.26 7.53 -16.32
CA ILE A 185 5.41 8.99 -16.32
C ILE A 185 6.60 9.39 -17.21
N GLN A 186 6.31 9.96 -18.38
CA GLN A 186 7.34 10.34 -19.34
C GLN A 186 7.89 11.74 -19.10
N GLU A 187 7.04 12.65 -18.64
CA GLU A 187 7.37 14.06 -18.48
C GLU A 187 7.05 14.54 -17.07
N ILE A 188 7.95 15.38 -16.57
CA ILE A 188 7.76 16.12 -15.32
C ILE A 188 7.33 17.55 -15.69
N PRO A 189 6.10 17.97 -15.40
CA PRO A 189 5.60 19.28 -15.76
C PRO A 189 6.23 20.38 -14.89
N ASP A 190 6.29 21.61 -15.41
CA ASP A 190 6.83 22.79 -14.70
C ASP A 190 6.20 23.02 -13.32
N GLY A 191 4.93 22.63 -13.14
CA GLY A 191 4.20 22.72 -11.88
C GLY A 191 4.76 21.84 -10.74
N VAL A 192 5.69 20.92 -11.02
CA VAL A 192 6.31 20.07 -9.99
C VAL A 192 7.04 20.87 -8.91
N GLY A 193 7.54 22.07 -9.23
CA GLY A 193 8.27 22.92 -8.28
C GLY A 193 7.43 23.37 -7.08
N ALA A 194 6.10 23.30 -7.16
CA ALA A 194 5.21 23.56 -6.04
C ALA A 194 5.10 22.38 -5.05
N LEU A 195 5.62 21.20 -5.39
CA LEU A 195 5.61 20.02 -4.52
C LEU A 195 6.61 20.18 -3.37
N GLN A 196 6.13 20.11 -2.13
CA GLN A 196 6.93 20.35 -0.93
C GLN A 196 7.38 19.06 -0.21
N VAL A 197 7.61 17.98 -0.97
CA VAL A 197 8.03 16.69 -0.39
C VAL A 197 9.52 16.68 -0.04
N ILE A 198 9.88 15.90 0.97
CA ILE A 198 11.28 15.60 1.31
C ILE A 198 11.85 14.60 0.31
N GLU A 199 11.06 13.58 -0.02
CA GLU A 199 11.48 12.50 -0.91
C GLU A 199 10.47 12.29 -2.05
N LEU A 200 10.92 12.52 -3.29
CA LEU A 200 10.19 12.22 -4.51
C LEU A 200 10.88 11.07 -5.24
N ILE A 201 10.20 9.94 -5.36
CA ILE A 201 10.74 8.73 -5.98
C ILE A 201 10.07 8.52 -7.35
N LEU A 202 10.85 8.60 -8.42
CA LEU A 202 10.38 8.54 -9.82
C LEU A 202 11.15 7.52 -10.70
N ASN A 203 11.99 6.67 -10.11
CA ASN A 203 12.78 5.71 -10.88
C ASN A 203 11.89 4.70 -11.64
N GLN A 204 12.40 4.15 -12.74
CA GLN A 204 11.71 3.13 -13.55
C GLN A 204 10.38 3.59 -14.18
N ASN A 205 10.21 4.88 -14.46
CA ASN A 205 9.17 5.34 -15.36
C ASN A 205 9.64 5.25 -16.82
N GLN A 206 8.76 4.82 -17.72
CA GLN A 206 9.01 4.66 -19.17
C GLN A 206 7.91 5.31 -20.00
#